data_AF-A0A538RA88-F1
#
_entry.id   AF-A0A538RA88-F1
#
_cell.length_a   1.000
_cell.length_b   1.000
_cell.length_c   1.000
_cell.angle_alpha   90.00
_cell.angle_beta   90.00
_cell.angle_gamma   90.00
#
_symmetry.space_group_name_H-M   'P 1'
#
loop_
_entity.id
_entity.type
_entity.pdbx_description
1 polymer ?
#
loop_
_entity_poly.entity_id
_entity_poly.type
_entity_poly.pdbx_seq_one_letter_code
_entity_poly.pdbx_strand_id
1 'polypeptide(L)'
;MRVVFLLFLLLLFSVTPTLAEPGFSEKYVRDYNIFHPLNQYRADNPLNPINAYDPKNPLNPINQYDPGNPVNPMNQYNPSNPYNPLNQFNPKNPLNPLNEYNPTTPFQPLNPSR
;
A
#
# COMPACT_ATOMS: atom_id res chain seq x y z
N MET A 1 -13.47 23.13 -46.37
CA MET A 1 -13.50 23.64 -44.99
C MET A 1 -14.14 22.68 -43.98
N ARG A 2 -15.34 22.12 -44.22
CA ARG A 2 -16.01 21.19 -43.27
C ARG A 2 -15.20 19.93 -42.90
N VAL A 3 -14.49 19.32 -43.85
CA VAL A 3 -13.72 18.08 -43.61
C VAL A 3 -12.47 18.34 -42.76
N VAL A 4 -11.79 19.46 -42.98
CA VAL A 4 -10.62 19.87 -42.17
C VAL A 4 -11.05 20.17 -40.72
N PHE A 5 -12.21 20.80 -40.54
CA PHE A 5 -12.77 21.06 -39.22
C PHE A 5 -13.13 19.77 -38.47
N LEU A 6 -13.71 18.78 -39.16
CA LEU A 6 -14.01 17.46 -38.59
C LEU A 6 -12.74 16.70 -38.20
N LEU A 7 -11.69 16.72 -39.03
CA LEU A 7 -10.40 16.11 -38.70
C LEU A 7 -9.74 16.77 -37.49
N PHE A 8 -9.82 18.10 -37.39
CA PHE A 8 -9.30 18.85 -36.24
C PHE A 8 -10.07 18.54 -34.96
N LEU A 9 -11.39 18.40 -35.05
CA LEU A 9 -12.25 17.98 -33.94
C LEU A 9 -11.92 16.55 -33.48
N LEU A 10 -11.71 15.62 -34.42
CA LEU A 10 -11.36 14.24 -34.13
C LEU A 10 -9.98 14.12 -33.45
N LEU A 11 -9.04 14.98 -33.85
CA LEU A 11 -7.71 15.09 -33.24
C LEU A 11 -7.77 15.68 -31.82
N LEU A 12 -8.72 16.57 -31.54
CA LEU A 12 -8.97 17.10 -30.19
C LEU A 12 -9.59 16.04 -29.26
N PHE A 13 -10.39 15.12 -29.79
CA PHE A 13 -10.97 14.01 -29.01
C PHE A 13 -10.02 12.81 -28.82
N SER A 14 -8.96 12.68 -29.64
CA SER A 14 -7.98 11.59 -29.50
C SER A 14 -6.92 11.86 -28.42
N VAL A 15 -6.95 13.03 -27.78
CA VAL A 15 -6.04 13.39 -26.69
C VAL A 15 -6.87 13.64 -25.44
N THR A 16 -7.46 12.58 -24.89
CA THR A 16 -7.82 12.61 -23.48
C THR A 16 -6.51 12.44 -22.70
N PRO A 17 -5.99 13.46 -21.99
CA PRO A 17 -5.02 13.18 -20.96
C PRO A 17 -5.75 12.29 -19.97
N THR A 18 -5.32 11.02 -19.88
CA THR A 18 -5.65 10.17 -18.75
C THR A 18 -5.19 10.93 -17.51
N LEU A 19 -6.13 11.61 -16.83
CA LEU A 19 -5.85 12.32 -15.60
C LEU A 19 -5.39 11.25 -14.61
N ALA A 20 -4.09 11.18 -14.34
CA ALA A 20 -3.57 10.42 -13.22
C ALA A 20 -4.30 10.94 -11.99
N GLU A 21 -4.94 10.07 -11.20
CA GLU A 21 -5.63 10.47 -9.98
C GLU A 21 -4.66 11.29 -9.11
N PRO A 22 -4.95 12.58 -8.85
CA PRO A 22 -4.05 13.44 -8.11
C PRO A 22 -4.08 13.01 -6.65
N GLY A 23 -3.14 12.15 -6.27
CA GLY A 23 -3.06 11.63 -4.90
C GLY A 23 -2.04 10.51 -4.70
N PHE A 24 -1.66 9.78 -5.76
CA PHE A 24 -0.65 8.73 -5.65
C PHE A 24 0.66 9.13 -6.34
N SER A 25 1.76 9.12 -5.57
CA SER A 25 3.09 9.32 -6.15
C SER A 25 3.43 8.11 -7.04
N GLU A 26 4.00 8.32 -8.22
CA GLU A 26 4.31 7.25 -9.21
C GLU A 26 5.02 6.03 -8.61
N LYS A 27 5.82 6.21 -7.55
CA LYS A 27 6.48 5.11 -6.82
C LYS A 27 5.51 4.09 -6.18
N TYR A 28 4.23 4.42 -6.06
CA TYR A 28 3.17 3.61 -5.47
C TYR A 28 2.07 3.19 -6.47
N VAL A 29 2.14 3.60 -7.74
CA VAL A 29 0.95 3.64 -8.63
C VAL A 29 0.68 2.33 -9.40
N ARG A 30 1.55 1.33 -9.42
CA ARG A 30 1.30 0.14 -10.27
C ARG A 30 1.70 -1.21 -9.68
N ASP A 31 2.86 -1.29 -9.01
CA ASP A 31 3.47 -2.58 -8.64
C ASP A 31 3.87 -2.69 -7.17
N TYR A 32 3.46 -1.74 -6.31
CA TYR A 32 3.87 -1.73 -4.90
C TYR A 32 2.95 -2.60 -4.04
N ASN A 33 2.87 -3.88 -4.36
CA ASN A 33 2.32 -4.89 -3.46
C ASN A 33 3.45 -5.42 -2.55
N ILE A 34 3.35 -5.19 -1.25
CA ILE A 34 4.37 -5.64 -0.27
C ILE A 34 4.51 -7.17 -0.16
N PHE A 35 3.50 -7.92 -0.61
CA PHE A 35 3.50 -9.38 -0.62
C PHE A 35 4.14 -9.98 -1.88
N HIS A 36 4.35 -9.18 -2.93
CA HIS A 36 4.95 -9.67 -4.15
C HIS A 36 6.42 -10.07 -3.88
N PRO A 37 6.90 -11.28 -4.27
CA PRO A 37 8.25 -11.73 -3.94
C PRO A 37 9.36 -10.79 -4.42
N LEU A 38 9.15 -10.10 -5.55
CA LEU A 38 10.09 -9.09 -6.07
C LEU A 38 10.23 -7.86 -5.16
N ASN A 39 9.23 -7.59 -4.32
CA ASN A 39 9.23 -6.48 -3.37
C ASN A 39 9.70 -6.88 -1.97
N GLN A 40 9.90 -8.18 -1.68
CA GLN A 40 10.28 -8.68 -0.36
C GLN A 40 11.53 -8.00 0.21
N TYR A 41 12.52 -7.75 -0.63
CA TYR A 41 13.80 -7.17 -0.22
C TYR A 41 13.90 -5.65 -0.42
N ARG A 42 12.80 -4.97 -0.77
CA ARG A 42 12.81 -3.51 -0.86
C ARG A 42 13.03 -2.90 0.52
N ALA A 43 13.82 -1.84 0.57
CA ALA A 43 14.19 -1.20 1.83
C ALA A 43 12.98 -0.60 2.57
N ASP A 44 11.97 -0.16 1.83
CA ASP A 44 10.72 0.41 2.34
C ASP A 44 9.62 -0.63 2.59
N ASN A 45 9.88 -1.93 2.33
CA ASN A 45 8.96 -3.00 2.67
C ASN A 45 9.07 -3.31 4.19
N PRO A 46 8.00 -3.14 4.99
CA PRO A 46 8.03 -3.44 6.42
C PRO A 46 8.23 -4.94 6.71
N LEU A 47 7.92 -5.82 5.75
CA LEU A 47 8.12 -7.27 5.86
C LEU A 47 9.51 -7.73 5.39
N ASN A 48 10.41 -6.80 5.04
CA ASN A 48 11.75 -7.16 4.59
C ASN A 48 12.50 -7.90 5.71
N PRO A 49 12.92 -9.16 5.49
CA PRO A 49 13.56 -9.96 6.54
C PRO A 49 14.91 -9.37 6.99
N ILE A 50 15.59 -8.60 6.14
CA ILE A 50 16.84 -7.92 6.49
C ILE A 50 16.60 -6.89 7.60
N ASN A 51 15.41 -6.29 7.63
CA ASN A 51 15.04 -5.24 8.58
C ASN A 51 14.46 -5.81 9.89
N ALA A 52 14.41 -7.13 10.09
CA ALA A 52 13.77 -7.75 11.25
C ALA A 52 14.35 -7.27 12.61
N TYR A 53 15.60 -6.81 12.62
CA TYR A 53 16.27 -6.30 13.82
C TYR A 53 16.55 -4.79 13.78
N ASP A 54 16.06 -4.06 12.77
CA ASP A 54 16.15 -2.61 12.75
C ASP A 54 15.32 -2.05 13.93
N PRO A 55 15.90 -1.24 14.84
CA PRO A 55 15.16 -0.61 15.93
C PRO A 55 13.97 0.26 15.49
N LYS A 56 13.92 0.68 14.22
CA LYS A 56 12.79 1.44 13.66
C LYS A 56 11.72 0.56 13.03
N ASN A 57 11.98 -0.74 12.85
CA ASN A 57 10.99 -1.65 12.28
C ASN A 57 9.93 -1.98 13.35
N PRO A 58 8.62 -1.76 13.08
CA PRO A 58 7.57 -2.18 14.01
C PRO A 58 7.56 -3.70 14.26
N LEU A 59 8.07 -4.51 13.34
CA LEU A 59 8.17 -5.96 13.50
C LEU A 59 9.43 -6.42 14.25
N ASN A 60 10.25 -5.49 14.74
CA ASN A 60 11.36 -5.82 15.61
C ASN A 60 10.84 -6.52 16.90
N PRO A 61 11.42 -7.67 17.30
CA PRO A 61 10.99 -8.40 18.50
C PRO A 61 11.01 -7.58 19.79
N ILE A 62 11.82 -6.53 19.88
CA ILE A 62 11.84 -5.63 21.05
C ILE A 62 10.67 -4.63 20.97
N ASN A 63 10.39 -4.12 19.77
CA ASN A 63 9.36 -3.09 19.57
C ASN A 63 7.94 -3.62 19.76
N GLN A 64 7.71 -4.93 19.65
CA GLN A 64 6.37 -5.51 19.85
C GLN A 64 5.79 -5.20 21.24
N TYR A 65 6.61 -4.84 22.23
CA TYR A 65 6.12 -4.50 23.57
C TYR A 65 5.87 -3.01 23.76
N ASP A 66 6.19 -2.16 22.77
CA ASP A 66 5.85 -0.73 22.81
C ASP A 66 4.32 -0.57 22.74
N PRO A 67 3.67 0.14 23.69
CA PRO A 67 2.24 0.41 23.68
C PRO A 67 1.73 1.10 22.41
N GLY A 68 2.58 1.78 21.63
CA GLY A 68 2.19 2.37 20.34
C GLY A 68 2.28 1.40 19.16
N ASN A 69 2.88 0.22 19.36
CA ASN A 69 3.14 -0.69 18.26
C ASN A 69 1.89 -1.52 17.90
N PRO A 70 1.48 -1.59 16.62
CA PRO A 70 0.34 -2.38 16.21
C PRO A 70 0.47 -3.88 16.47
N VAL A 71 1.69 -4.45 16.53
CA VAL A 71 1.87 -5.87 16.90
C VAL A 71 1.91 -6.10 18.41
N ASN A 72 1.70 -5.05 19.22
CA ASN A 72 1.60 -5.22 20.65
C ASN A 72 0.43 -6.14 21.02
N PRO A 73 0.64 -7.14 21.91
CA PRO A 73 -0.41 -8.06 22.33
C PRO A 73 -1.67 -7.38 22.88
N MET A 74 -1.53 -6.18 23.45
CA MET A 74 -2.67 -5.39 23.93
C MET A 74 -3.39 -4.64 22.79
N ASN A 75 -2.66 -4.24 21.75
CA ASN A 75 -3.20 -3.47 20.63
C ASN A 75 -3.89 -4.34 19.58
N GLN A 76 -3.54 -5.62 19.47
CA GLN A 76 -4.11 -6.53 18.46
C GLN A 76 -5.64 -6.62 18.53
N TYR A 77 -6.26 -6.31 19.67
CA TYR A 77 -7.72 -6.36 19.81
C TYR A 77 -8.45 -5.10 19.35
N ASN A 78 -7.72 -4.04 18.97
CA ASN A 78 -8.34 -2.83 18.42
C ASN A 78 -8.99 -3.15 17.06
N PRO A 79 -10.29 -2.83 16.84
CA PRO A 79 -10.99 -3.10 15.57
C PRO A 79 -10.43 -2.36 14.35
N SER A 80 -9.56 -1.36 14.53
CA SER A 80 -8.85 -0.68 13.43
C SER A 80 -7.44 -1.21 13.22
N ASN A 81 -6.96 -2.12 14.07
CA ASN A 81 -5.63 -2.69 13.94
C ASN A 81 -5.60 -3.75 12.82
N PRO A 82 -4.68 -3.66 11.85
CA PRO A 82 -4.53 -4.66 10.79
C PRO A 82 -4.17 -6.06 11.31
N TYR A 83 -3.51 -6.16 12.47
CA TYR A 83 -3.16 -7.43 13.10
C TYR A 83 -4.28 -8.03 13.95
N ASN A 84 -5.46 -7.39 14.00
CA ASN A 84 -6.60 -7.95 14.70
C ASN A 84 -7.06 -9.26 14.01
N PRO A 85 -7.18 -10.38 14.76
CA PRO A 85 -7.62 -11.66 14.19
C PRO A 85 -8.97 -11.60 13.49
N LEU A 86 -9.85 -10.70 13.90
CA LEU A 86 -11.16 -10.49 13.27
C LEU A 86 -11.09 -9.65 12.00
N ASN A 87 -10.02 -8.84 11.85
CA ASN A 87 -9.83 -7.98 10.67
C ASN A 87 -9.14 -8.68 9.52
N GLN A 88 -8.50 -9.84 9.72
CA GLN A 88 -7.71 -10.50 8.67
C GLN A 88 -8.52 -10.78 7.39
N PHE A 89 -9.84 -10.90 7.48
CA PHE A 89 -10.72 -11.14 6.31
C PHE A 89 -11.42 -9.88 5.80
N ASN A 90 -11.21 -8.72 6.43
CA ASN A 90 -11.78 -7.46 5.94
C ASN A 90 -11.07 -7.07 4.63
N PRO A 91 -11.77 -6.83 3.51
CA PRO A 91 -11.14 -6.44 2.25
C PRO A 91 -10.32 -5.15 2.32
N LYS A 92 -10.62 -4.29 3.31
CA LYS A 92 -9.87 -3.05 3.56
C LYS A 92 -8.65 -3.25 4.46
N ASN A 93 -8.48 -4.42 5.07
CA ASN A 93 -7.28 -4.71 5.86
C ASN A 93 -6.11 -4.92 4.90
N PRO A 94 -4.99 -4.20 5.03
CA PRO A 94 -3.81 -4.41 4.20
C PRO A 94 -3.22 -5.82 4.32
N LEU A 95 -3.42 -6.52 5.45
CA LEU A 95 -2.96 -7.89 5.68
C LEU A 95 -3.95 -8.98 5.24
N ASN A 96 -5.01 -8.62 4.52
CA ASN A 96 -5.94 -9.61 3.99
C ASN A 96 -5.19 -10.57 3.04
N PRO A 97 -5.31 -11.91 3.19
CA PRO A 97 -4.64 -12.88 2.31
C PRO A 97 -4.96 -12.68 0.81
N LEU A 98 -6.14 -12.16 0.48
CA LEU A 98 -6.51 -11.86 -0.90
C LEU A 98 -5.69 -10.71 -1.51
N ASN A 99 -5.04 -9.88 -0.69
CA ASN A 99 -4.16 -8.81 -1.15
C ASN A 99 -2.86 -9.32 -1.77
N GLU A 100 -2.44 -10.56 -1.47
CA GLU A 100 -1.30 -11.19 -2.16
C GLU A 100 -1.50 -11.19 -3.68
N TYR A 101 -2.76 -11.29 -4.12
CA TYR A 101 -3.16 -11.36 -5.52
C TYR A 101 -3.63 -10.02 -6.08
N ASN A 102 -3.68 -8.97 -5.26
CA ASN A 102 -4.11 -7.64 -5.69
C ASN A 102 -2.89 -6.74 -5.97
N PRO A 103 -2.61 -6.36 -7.23
CA PRO A 103 -1.45 -5.53 -7.57
C PRO A 103 -1.54 -4.11 -7.00
N THR A 104 -2.74 -3.66 -6.60
CA THR A 104 -2.97 -2.27 -6.17
C THR A 104 -3.13 -2.11 -4.67
N THR A 105 -3.02 -3.17 -3.86
CA THR A 105 -3.16 -3.02 -2.40
C THR A 105 -2.02 -2.14 -1.87
N PRO A 106 -2.31 -0.89 -1.47
CA PRO A 106 -1.29 -0.02 -0.93
C PRO A 106 -1.08 -0.39 0.53
N PHE A 107 0.13 -0.81 0.88
CA PHE A 107 0.53 -0.77 2.28
C PHE A 107 0.94 0.67 2.58
N GLN A 108 0.12 1.42 3.31
CA GLN A 108 0.67 2.60 3.98
C GLN A 108 1.70 2.10 4.99
N PRO A 109 2.94 2.62 4.98
CA PRO A 109 3.88 2.37 6.07
C PRO A 109 3.14 2.60 7.38
N LEU A 110 3.25 1.64 8.31
CA LEU A 110 2.72 1.79 9.66
C LEU A 110 3.33 3.08 10.21
N ASN A 111 2.54 4.15 10.28
CA ASN A 111 3.03 5.40 10.83
C ASN A 111 3.25 5.15 12.33
N PRO A 112 4.50 5.17 12.84
CA PRO A 112 4.75 4.91 14.25
C PRO A 112 4.30 6.08 15.15
N SER A 113 3.50 7.01 14.64
CA SER A 113 3.04 8.18 15.40
C SER A 113 1.67 8.68 14.91
N ARG A 114 0.62 8.15 15.54
CA ARG A 114 -0.51 8.93 16.07
C ARG A 114 -1.06 8.24 17.30
#